data_AF-X1CL16-F1
#
_entry.id   AF-X1CL16-F1
#
_cell.length_a   1.000
_cell.length_b   1.000
_cell.length_c   1.000
_cell.angle_alpha   90.00
_cell.angle_beta   90.00
_cell.angle_gamma   90.00
#
_symmetry.space_group_name_H-M   'P 1'
#
loop_
_entity.id
_entity.type
_entity.pdbx_description
1 polymer ?
#
loop_
_entity_poly.entity_id
_entity_poly.type
_entity_poly.pdbx_seq_one_letter_code
_entity_poly.pdbx_strand_id
1 'polypeptide(L)'
;MPLYGEETDVAAKHLHQKIVQRGIGYLRTQGQASDGSYSAGSGPGVTALITTAILRSGYTPQDPLVARSLDYLRTFIQKDGGIYAVGSIYRNYETSLAVMCFAEAGQKQPGTFKSIVESGDRFLKGLQYDEASERSPSNPFYGGAGYGKHKRPDLSNTGIMIDALVAAGAGPDDESLRKALIFVSRCQNLETEHNDTKWSVKNPDGGFYYTGAAGGSSQAKWPEGKSEEEHGLRSYGS
;
A
#
# COMPACT_ATOMS: atom_id res chain seq x y z
N MET A 1 -12.88 37.89 -20.21
CA MET A 1 -13.79 36.72 -20.18
C MET A 1 -13.13 35.70 -19.25
N PRO A 2 -13.58 35.53 -18.00
CA PRO A 2 -12.93 34.61 -17.08
C PRO A 2 -13.28 33.18 -17.52
N LEU A 3 -12.25 32.45 -17.95
CA LEU A 3 -12.33 31.03 -18.28
C LEU A 3 -12.42 30.24 -16.96
N TYR A 4 -13.54 29.53 -16.75
CA TYR A 4 -13.81 28.61 -15.64
C TYR A 4 -13.73 29.24 -14.24
N GLY A 5 -14.83 29.91 -13.86
CA GLY A 5 -14.96 30.67 -12.62
C GLY A 5 -15.22 29.82 -11.37
N GLU A 6 -14.74 30.32 -10.22
CA GLU A 6 -14.79 29.77 -8.87
C GLU A 6 -16.13 29.13 -8.44
N GLU A 7 -17.27 29.52 -9.02
CA GLU A 7 -18.58 28.91 -8.76
C GLU A 7 -18.66 27.42 -9.15
N THR A 8 -18.01 27.01 -10.25
CA THR A 8 -17.99 25.59 -10.65
C THR A 8 -17.16 24.75 -9.67
N ASP A 9 -16.12 25.34 -9.09
CA ASP A 9 -15.27 24.71 -8.07
C ASP A 9 -16.01 24.58 -6.73
N VAL A 10 -16.78 25.60 -6.31
CA VAL A 10 -17.62 25.54 -5.10
C VAL A 10 -18.73 24.49 -5.24
N ALA A 11 -19.41 24.42 -6.39
CA ALA A 11 -20.44 23.42 -6.64
C ALA A 11 -19.86 21.99 -6.65
N ALA A 12 -18.69 21.80 -7.29
CA ALA A 12 -17.99 20.52 -7.31
C ALA A 12 -17.57 20.08 -5.89
N LYS A 13 -17.03 20.99 -5.07
CA LYS A 13 -16.67 20.73 -3.67
C LYS A 13 -17.87 20.29 -2.83
N HIS A 14 -19.01 20.98 -2.95
CA HIS A 14 -20.23 20.58 -2.25
C HIS A 14 -20.74 19.20 -2.70
N LEU A 15 -20.73 18.93 -4.01
CA LEU A 15 -21.12 17.63 -4.54
C LEU A 15 -20.21 16.51 -4.02
N HIS A 16 -18.89 16.74 -4.03
CA HIS A 16 -17.90 15.81 -3.48
C HIS A 16 -18.17 15.51 -2.01
N GLN A 17 -18.35 16.55 -1.17
CA GLN A 17 -18.69 16.38 0.24
C GLN A 17 -19.98 15.58 0.42
N LYS A 18 -21.03 15.87 -0.36
CA LYS A 18 -22.30 15.14 -0.30
C LYS A 18 -22.14 13.65 -0.64
N ILE A 19 -21.32 13.32 -1.64
CA ILE A 19 -21.06 11.93 -2.03
C ILE A 19 -20.28 11.20 -0.92
N VAL A 20 -19.22 11.82 -0.38
CA VAL A 20 -18.45 11.27 0.73
C VAL A 20 -19.34 11.00 1.95
N GLN A 21 -20.18 11.97 2.33
CA GLN A 21 -21.08 11.81 3.48
C GLN A 21 -22.13 10.73 3.27
N ARG A 22 -22.64 10.54 2.04
CA ARG A 22 -23.51 9.41 1.72
C ARG A 22 -22.79 8.06 1.85
N GLY A 23 -21.55 7.98 1.38
CA GLY A 23 -20.71 6.79 1.54
C GLY A 23 -20.47 6.44 3.00
N ILE A 24 -20.07 7.42 3.82
CA ILE A 24 -19.86 7.24 5.26
C ILE A 24 -21.17 6.88 5.97
N GLY A 25 -22.29 7.48 5.57
CA GLY A 25 -23.63 7.13 6.07
C GLY A 25 -23.99 5.67 5.81
N TYR A 26 -23.70 5.15 4.61
CA TYR A 26 -23.87 3.73 4.30
C TYR A 26 -22.93 2.85 5.13
N LEU A 27 -21.65 3.20 5.22
CA LEU A 27 -20.68 2.47 6.04
C LEU A 27 -21.10 2.42 7.51
N ARG A 28 -21.67 3.51 8.05
CA ARG A 28 -22.15 3.58 9.43
C ARG A 28 -23.39 2.72 9.69
N THR A 29 -24.31 2.66 8.73
CA THR A 29 -25.64 2.07 8.95
C THR A 29 -25.82 0.67 8.38
N GLN A 30 -25.02 0.30 7.38
CA GLN A 30 -25.13 -0.96 6.65
C GLN A 30 -23.80 -1.70 6.55
N GLY A 31 -22.69 -0.96 6.43
CA GLY A 31 -21.37 -1.56 6.17
C GLY A 31 -20.67 -2.12 7.40
N GLN A 32 -20.74 -1.44 8.55
CA GLN A 32 -20.01 -1.84 9.75
C GLN A 32 -20.79 -2.90 10.54
N ALA A 33 -20.15 -4.03 10.80
CA ALA A 33 -20.65 -5.06 11.70
C ALA A 33 -20.59 -4.61 13.17
N SER A 34 -21.26 -5.36 14.05
CA SER A 34 -21.33 -5.04 15.49
C SER A 34 -19.96 -5.04 16.19
N ASP A 35 -18.99 -5.78 15.67
CA ASP A 35 -17.61 -5.84 16.16
C ASP A 35 -16.72 -4.70 15.63
N GLY A 36 -17.24 -3.82 14.76
CA GLY A 36 -16.49 -2.72 14.17
C GLY A 36 -15.83 -3.02 12.82
N SER A 37 -15.96 -4.24 12.30
CA SER A 37 -15.39 -4.66 11.02
C SER A 37 -16.29 -4.33 9.82
N TYR A 38 -15.73 -4.37 8.61
CA TYR A 38 -16.47 -4.24 7.35
C TYR A 38 -16.43 -5.51 6.47
N SER A 39 -15.43 -6.37 6.68
CA SER A 39 -15.28 -7.65 5.98
C SER A 39 -14.39 -8.59 6.80
N ALA A 40 -14.90 -9.03 7.96
CA ALA A 40 -14.11 -9.80 8.93
C ALA A 40 -13.46 -11.07 8.35
N GLY A 41 -14.12 -11.72 7.37
CA GLY A 41 -13.59 -12.91 6.70
C GLY A 41 -12.36 -12.66 5.82
N SER A 42 -12.02 -11.40 5.54
CA SER A 42 -10.88 -11.01 4.68
C SER A 42 -9.65 -10.56 5.49
N GLY A 43 -9.68 -10.70 6.82
CA GLY A 43 -8.65 -10.16 7.71
C GLY A 43 -8.77 -8.64 7.92
N PRO A 44 -7.75 -8.00 8.53
CA PRO A 44 -7.84 -6.60 8.96
C PRO A 44 -7.77 -5.58 7.83
N GLY A 45 -7.30 -5.96 6.64
CA GLY A 45 -6.97 -5.01 5.56
C GLY A 45 -8.14 -4.15 5.10
N VAL A 46 -9.32 -4.76 4.84
CA VAL A 46 -10.51 -4.02 4.38
C VAL A 46 -10.99 -3.02 5.44
N THR A 47 -11.02 -3.44 6.70
CA THR A 47 -11.40 -2.56 7.81
C THR A 47 -10.39 -1.41 7.94
N ALA A 48 -9.08 -1.67 7.88
CA ALA A 48 -8.06 -0.63 7.95
C ALA A 48 -8.17 0.40 6.81
N LEU A 49 -8.41 -0.06 5.58
CA LEU A 49 -8.58 0.81 4.43
C LEU A 49 -9.80 1.74 4.60
N ILE A 50 -10.95 1.18 4.97
CA ILE A 50 -12.18 1.95 5.17
C ILE A 50 -12.03 2.94 6.32
N THR A 51 -11.47 2.52 7.45
CA THR A 51 -11.23 3.40 8.60
C THR A 51 -10.29 4.55 8.26
N THR A 52 -9.23 4.29 7.48
CA THR A 52 -8.32 5.34 6.98
C THR A 52 -9.07 6.36 6.13
N ALA A 53 -9.95 5.92 5.23
CA ALA A 53 -10.75 6.81 4.39
C ALA A 53 -11.71 7.68 5.22
N ILE A 54 -12.35 7.11 6.25
CA ILE A 54 -13.24 7.85 7.16
C ILE A 54 -12.43 8.89 7.96
N LEU A 55 -11.27 8.52 8.50
CA LEU A 55 -10.37 9.45 9.21
C LEU A 55 -9.96 10.63 8.31
N ARG A 56 -9.54 10.34 7.07
CA ARG A 56 -9.17 11.36 6.07
C ARG A 56 -10.34 12.25 5.64
N SER A 57 -11.58 11.80 5.87
CA SER A 57 -12.80 12.57 5.62
C SER A 57 -13.19 13.50 6.79
N GLY A 58 -12.31 13.69 7.77
CA GLY A 58 -12.48 14.67 8.86
C GLY A 58 -12.98 14.07 10.18
N TYR A 59 -13.17 12.76 10.25
CA TYR A 59 -13.53 12.08 11.49
C TYR A 59 -12.31 11.89 12.39
N THR A 60 -12.54 11.80 13.70
CA THR A 60 -11.49 11.59 14.70
C THR A 60 -11.55 10.18 15.27
N PRO A 61 -10.47 9.69 15.91
CA PRO A 61 -10.45 8.40 16.60
C PRO A 61 -11.53 8.25 17.70
N GLN A 62 -12.12 9.35 18.17
CA GLN A 62 -13.17 9.36 19.19
C GLN A 62 -14.58 9.21 18.61
N ASP A 63 -14.79 9.39 17.30
CA ASP A 63 -16.10 9.10 16.70
C ASP A 63 -16.40 7.60 16.89
N PRO A 64 -17.58 7.21 17.43
CA PRO A 64 -17.91 5.81 17.68
C PRO A 64 -17.78 4.89 16.46
N LEU A 65 -17.99 5.41 15.24
CA LEU A 65 -17.78 4.67 14.00
C LEU A 65 -16.31 4.27 13.83
N VAL A 66 -15.40 5.21 14.09
CA VAL A 66 -13.95 5.02 13.95
C VAL A 66 -13.40 4.23 15.13
N ALA A 67 -13.78 4.58 16.35
CA ALA A 67 -13.30 3.96 17.58
C ALA A 67 -13.50 2.43 17.56
N ARG A 68 -14.69 1.96 17.17
CA ARG A 68 -14.99 0.52 17.06
C ARG A 68 -14.09 -0.19 16.04
N SER A 69 -13.83 0.42 14.89
CA SER A 69 -12.92 -0.18 13.90
C SER A 69 -11.47 -0.19 14.39
N LEU A 70 -11.01 0.85 15.08
CA LEU A 70 -9.67 0.87 15.67
C LEU A 70 -9.53 -0.21 16.76
N ASP A 71 -10.56 -0.42 17.58
CA ASP A 71 -10.59 -1.50 18.57
C ASP A 71 -10.57 -2.88 17.91
N TYR A 72 -11.35 -3.08 16.85
CA TYR A 72 -11.29 -4.29 16.03
C TYR A 72 -9.87 -4.54 15.49
N LEU A 73 -9.24 -3.54 14.89
CA LEU A 73 -7.89 -3.65 14.33
C LEU A 73 -6.83 -3.97 15.39
N ARG A 74 -6.98 -3.48 16.64
CA ARG A 74 -6.06 -3.80 17.74
C ARG A 74 -6.03 -5.30 18.07
N THR A 75 -7.11 -6.04 17.79
CA THR A 75 -7.15 -7.50 18.02
C THR A 75 -6.22 -8.28 17.09
N PHE A 76 -5.74 -7.66 16.01
CA PHE A 76 -4.82 -8.26 15.04
C PHE A 76 -3.35 -7.97 15.34
N ILE A 77 -3.04 -7.21 16.40
CA ILE A 77 -1.66 -6.95 16.80
C ILE A 77 -1.01 -8.25 17.29
N GLN A 78 0.13 -8.57 16.69
CA GLN A 78 0.88 -9.80 16.96
C GLN A 78 2.10 -9.52 17.83
N LYS A 79 2.63 -10.57 18.45
CA LYS A 79 3.80 -10.48 19.35
C LYS A 79 5.07 -10.00 18.65
N ASP A 80 5.17 -10.20 17.34
CA ASP A 80 6.29 -9.73 16.52
C ASP A 80 6.11 -8.30 15.99
N GLY A 81 5.04 -7.61 16.41
CA GLY A 81 4.75 -6.22 16.05
C GLY A 81 3.92 -6.06 14.78
N GLY A 82 3.72 -7.13 13.99
CA GLY A 82 2.84 -7.07 12.82
C GLY A 82 1.36 -6.97 13.20
N ILE A 83 0.54 -6.55 12.24
CA ILE A 83 -0.91 -6.38 12.42
C ILE A 83 -1.62 -7.18 11.34
N TYR A 84 -1.87 -8.44 11.62
CA TYR A 84 -2.34 -9.41 10.63
C TYR A 84 -3.11 -10.55 11.31
N ALA A 85 -3.94 -11.26 10.55
CA ALA A 85 -4.69 -12.41 11.07
C ALA A 85 -3.77 -13.60 11.37
N VAL A 86 -3.99 -14.34 12.47
CA VAL A 86 -3.14 -15.49 12.82
C VAL A 86 -3.10 -16.50 11.66
N GLY A 87 -1.89 -16.87 11.23
CA GLY A 87 -1.68 -17.76 10.09
C GLY A 87 -1.84 -17.09 8.71
N SER A 88 -2.08 -15.78 8.65
CA SER A 88 -2.19 -15.05 7.39
C SER A 88 -0.92 -15.18 6.56
N ILE A 89 -1.12 -15.43 5.27
CA ILE A 89 -0.07 -15.35 4.26
C ILE A 89 0.04 -13.93 3.67
N TYR A 90 -0.82 -13.00 4.06
CA TYR A 90 -0.93 -11.62 3.56
C TYR A 90 -0.31 -10.56 4.49
N ARG A 91 0.62 -10.99 5.35
CA ARG A 91 1.13 -10.21 6.50
C ARG A 91 1.69 -8.83 6.13
N ASN A 92 2.41 -8.73 5.00
CA ASN A 92 2.91 -7.45 4.49
C ASN A 92 1.75 -6.48 4.18
N TYR A 93 0.79 -6.94 3.37
CA TYR A 93 -0.37 -6.15 2.95
C TYR A 93 -1.26 -5.74 4.13
N GLU A 94 -1.62 -6.70 4.98
CA GLU A 94 -2.46 -6.46 6.16
C GLU A 94 -1.80 -5.48 7.14
N THR A 95 -0.52 -5.68 7.45
CA THR A 95 0.19 -4.79 8.37
C THR A 95 0.38 -3.40 7.78
N SER A 96 0.71 -3.29 6.50
CA SER A 96 0.90 -1.99 5.84
C SER A 96 -0.37 -1.13 5.89
N LEU A 97 -1.53 -1.72 5.57
CA LEU A 97 -2.81 -1.01 5.65
C LEU A 97 -3.14 -0.60 7.09
N ALA A 98 -2.90 -1.48 8.07
CA ALA A 98 -3.14 -1.17 9.47
C ALA A 98 -2.21 -0.08 10.02
N VAL A 99 -0.92 -0.10 9.64
CA VAL A 99 0.06 0.93 10.00
C VAL A 99 -0.38 2.29 9.47
N MET A 100 -0.79 2.38 8.20
CA MET A 100 -1.33 3.63 7.64
C MET A 100 -2.57 4.11 8.39
N CYS A 101 -3.48 3.20 8.75
CA CYS A 101 -4.68 3.53 9.53
C CYS A 101 -4.34 4.09 10.92
N PHE A 102 -3.46 3.42 11.66
CA PHE A 102 -3.06 3.86 13.00
C PHE A 102 -2.19 5.13 12.97
N ALA A 103 -1.38 5.33 11.93
CA ALA A 103 -0.64 6.57 11.72
C ALA A 103 -1.58 7.76 11.47
N GLU A 104 -2.58 7.60 10.58
CA GLU A 104 -3.62 8.61 10.33
C GLU A 104 -4.41 8.92 11.61
N ALA A 105 -4.77 7.90 12.39
CA ALA A 105 -5.40 8.09 13.70
C ALA A 105 -4.47 8.85 14.68
N GLY A 106 -3.17 8.52 14.68
CA GLY A 106 -2.13 9.15 15.48
C GLY A 106 -1.94 10.64 15.19
N GLN A 107 -2.11 11.07 13.94
CA GLN A 107 -2.08 12.50 13.60
C GLN A 107 -3.22 13.28 14.27
N LYS A 108 -4.38 12.65 14.47
CA LYS A 108 -5.57 13.26 15.08
C LYS A 108 -5.66 13.04 16.59
N GLN A 109 -4.88 12.10 17.13
CA GLN A 109 -4.75 11.84 18.56
C GLN A 109 -3.28 11.50 18.90
N PRO A 110 -2.42 12.53 19.01
CA PRO A 110 -0.98 12.34 19.19
C PRO A 110 -0.62 11.48 20.40
N GLY A 111 0.38 10.62 20.22
CA GLY A 111 0.90 9.74 21.27
C GLY A 111 0.13 8.44 21.48
N THR A 112 -1.18 8.39 21.21
CA THR A 112 -2.03 7.22 21.50
C THR A 112 -1.66 5.98 20.69
N PHE A 113 -1.24 6.16 19.44
CA PHE A 113 -1.00 5.05 18.50
C PHE A 113 0.48 4.82 18.19
N LYS A 114 1.38 5.60 18.80
CA LYS A 114 2.80 5.65 18.46
C LYS A 114 3.49 4.28 18.51
N SER A 115 3.32 3.54 19.61
CA SER A 115 3.97 2.23 19.79
C SER A 115 3.47 1.17 18.79
N ILE A 116 2.20 1.25 18.38
CA ILE A 116 1.61 0.35 17.38
C ILE A 116 2.26 0.62 16.02
N VAL A 117 2.32 1.89 15.62
CA VAL A 117 2.94 2.32 14.36
C VAL A 117 4.41 1.95 14.30
N GLU A 118 5.19 2.24 15.36
CA GLU A 118 6.62 1.92 15.42
C GLU A 118 6.88 0.40 15.40
N SER A 119 6.01 -0.40 16.01
CA SER A 119 6.16 -1.86 15.98
C SER A 119 5.82 -2.44 14.60
N GLY A 120 4.78 -1.90 13.95
CA GLY A 120 4.42 -2.25 12.60
C GLY A 120 5.48 -1.84 11.57
N ASP A 121 6.08 -0.66 11.71
CA ASP A 121 7.21 -0.20 10.87
C ASP A 121 8.39 -1.19 10.94
N ARG A 122 8.84 -1.53 12.16
CA ARG A 122 9.91 -2.52 12.35
C ARG A 122 9.57 -3.87 11.75
N PHE A 123 8.31 -4.31 11.89
CA PHE A 123 7.84 -5.56 11.32
C PHE A 123 7.92 -5.56 9.78
N LEU A 124 7.43 -4.49 9.14
CA LEU A 124 7.45 -4.35 7.67
C LEU A 124 8.88 -4.32 7.13
N LYS A 125 9.78 -3.57 7.77
CA LYS A 125 11.20 -3.53 7.41
C LYS A 125 11.84 -4.93 7.49
N GLY A 126 11.45 -5.75 8.47
CA GLY A 126 11.90 -7.13 8.59
C GLY A 126 11.33 -8.11 7.55
N LEU A 127 10.29 -7.74 6.80
CA LEU A 127 9.74 -8.56 5.70
C LEU A 127 10.40 -8.27 4.35
N GLN A 128 11.14 -7.18 4.24
CA GLN A 128 11.78 -6.75 3.00
C GLN A 128 12.86 -7.75 2.59
N TYR A 129 12.98 -8.01 1.27
CA TYR A 129 14.07 -8.81 0.75
C TYR A 129 15.37 -8.01 0.74
N ASP A 130 16.28 -8.30 1.66
CA ASP A 130 17.58 -7.63 1.75
C ASP A 130 18.69 -8.58 2.22
N GLU A 131 19.81 -8.02 2.68
CA GLU A 131 20.95 -8.76 3.21
C GLU A 131 20.59 -9.69 4.37
N ALA A 132 19.62 -9.32 5.22
CA ALA A 132 19.16 -10.17 6.31
C ALA A 132 18.43 -11.43 5.81
N SER A 133 17.98 -11.41 4.56
CA SER A 133 17.43 -12.57 3.85
C SER A 133 18.41 -13.21 2.85
N GLU A 134 19.71 -12.93 2.99
CA GLU A 134 20.79 -13.42 2.11
C GLU A 134 20.62 -13.01 0.64
N ARG A 135 20.03 -11.83 0.40
CA ARG A 135 19.87 -11.24 -0.93
C ARG A 135 20.86 -10.09 -1.09
N SER A 136 21.78 -10.21 -2.04
CA SER A 136 22.64 -9.09 -2.45
C SER A 136 21.84 -8.01 -3.19
N PRO A 137 22.34 -6.77 -3.28
CA PRO A 137 21.72 -5.71 -4.09
C PRO A 137 21.47 -6.08 -5.56
N SER A 138 22.29 -6.97 -6.13
CA SER A 138 22.12 -7.50 -7.50
C SER A 138 20.99 -8.53 -7.64
N ASN A 139 20.42 -9.02 -6.54
CA ASN A 139 19.33 -9.97 -6.61
C ASN A 139 18.04 -9.29 -7.11
N PRO A 140 17.31 -9.86 -8.10
CA PRO A 140 16.07 -9.28 -8.60
C PRO A 140 14.97 -9.07 -7.56
N PHE A 141 15.05 -9.73 -6.41
CA PHE A 141 14.09 -9.58 -5.30
C PHE A 141 14.46 -8.42 -4.37
N TYR A 142 15.71 -7.95 -4.40
CA TYR A 142 16.25 -7.02 -3.42
C TYR A 142 15.44 -5.73 -3.32
N GLY A 143 15.14 -5.32 -2.10
CA GLY A 143 14.32 -4.15 -1.76
C GLY A 143 12.82 -4.37 -1.84
N GLY A 144 12.37 -5.40 -2.56
CA GLY A 144 10.96 -5.68 -2.74
C GLY A 144 10.32 -6.29 -1.50
N ALA A 145 9.00 -6.20 -1.42
CA ALA A 145 8.20 -6.94 -0.46
C ALA A 145 7.02 -7.61 -1.17
N GLY A 146 6.67 -8.80 -0.70
CA GLY A 146 5.62 -9.61 -1.28
C GLY A 146 4.72 -10.22 -0.22
N TYR A 147 3.76 -11.02 -0.66
CA TYR A 147 2.95 -11.84 0.22
C TYR A 147 2.58 -13.18 -0.43
N GLY A 148 1.86 -14.01 0.31
CA GLY A 148 1.20 -15.18 -0.20
C GLY A 148 2.12 -16.39 -0.23
N LYS A 149 1.65 -17.47 -0.87
CA LYS A 149 2.37 -18.75 -0.91
C LYS A 149 3.76 -18.62 -1.55
N HIS A 150 3.87 -17.82 -2.61
CA HIS A 150 5.12 -17.66 -3.36
C HIS A 150 6.03 -16.55 -2.81
N LYS A 151 5.50 -15.65 -1.98
CA LYS A 151 6.19 -14.52 -1.32
C LYS A 151 6.97 -13.57 -2.25
N ARG A 152 6.96 -13.81 -3.56
CA ARG A 152 7.68 -13.02 -4.56
C ARG A 152 7.29 -11.54 -4.43
N PRO A 153 8.27 -10.62 -4.45
CA PRO A 153 7.96 -9.21 -4.37
C PRO A 153 7.32 -8.72 -5.66
N ASP A 154 6.41 -7.77 -5.49
CA ASP A 154 5.73 -7.10 -6.59
C ASP A 154 5.53 -5.62 -6.31
N LEU A 155 5.28 -4.86 -7.36
CA LEU A 155 5.20 -3.41 -7.31
C LEU A 155 4.04 -2.94 -6.44
N SER A 156 2.91 -3.63 -6.45
CA SER A 156 1.73 -3.25 -5.66
C SER A 156 2.03 -3.37 -4.17
N ASN A 157 2.54 -4.53 -3.73
CA ASN A 157 2.86 -4.78 -2.34
C ASN A 157 4.05 -3.99 -1.82
N THR A 158 5.06 -3.77 -2.67
CA THR A 158 6.19 -2.91 -2.31
C THR A 158 5.74 -1.45 -2.22
N GLY A 159 4.88 -0.99 -3.12
CA GLY A 159 4.30 0.36 -3.07
C GLY A 159 3.46 0.60 -1.81
N ILE A 160 2.58 -0.34 -1.46
CA ILE A 160 1.77 -0.26 -0.23
C ILE A 160 2.65 -0.28 1.03
N MET A 161 3.73 -1.07 1.02
CA MET A 161 4.72 -1.07 2.10
C MET A 161 5.41 0.31 2.19
N ILE A 162 5.85 0.89 1.07
CA ILE A 162 6.45 2.24 1.05
C ILE A 162 5.50 3.27 1.66
N ASP A 163 4.21 3.27 1.29
CA ASP A 163 3.21 4.18 1.86
C ASP A 163 3.09 4.02 3.38
N ALA A 164 3.15 2.78 3.88
CA ALA A 164 3.13 2.49 5.31
C ALA A 164 4.39 2.97 6.04
N LEU A 165 5.58 2.78 5.46
CA LEU A 165 6.85 3.28 6.01
C LEU A 165 6.83 4.81 6.09
N VAL A 166 6.38 5.49 5.03
CA VAL A 166 6.24 6.95 5.01
C VAL A 166 5.23 7.42 6.03
N ALA A 167 4.07 6.75 6.15
CA ALA A 167 3.08 7.06 7.18
C ALA A 167 3.62 6.87 8.60
N ALA A 168 4.54 5.93 8.81
CA ALA A 168 5.25 5.71 10.06
C ALA A 168 6.38 6.72 10.32
N GLY A 169 6.70 7.59 9.36
CA GLY A 169 7.68 8.66 9.49
C GLY A 169 9.03 8.39 8.79
N ALA A 170 9.15 7.36 7.95
CA ALA A 170 10.34 7.14 7.14
C ALA A 170 10.58 8.34 6.20
N GLY A 171 11.80 8.87 6.21
CA GLY A 171 12.25 9.97 5.36
C GLY A 171 13.21 9.53 4.26
N PRO A 172 13.79 10.48 3.51
CA PRO A 172 14.73 10.20 2.41
C PRO A 172 15.99 9.41 2.81
N ASP A 173 16.34 9.45 4.10
CA ASP A 173 17.51 8.75 4.65
C ASP A 173 17.18 7.36 5.22
N ASP A 174 15.91 6.93 5.18
CA ASP A 174 15.51 5.60 5.62
C ASP A 174 16.08 4.53 4.68
N GLU A 175 16.86 3.60 5.24
CA GLU A 175 17.53 2.56 4.46
C GLU A 175 16.54 1.62 3.78
N SER A 176 15.45 1.24 4.45
CA SER A 176 14.43 0.36 3.86
C SER A 176 13.71 1.03 2.70
N LEU A 177 13.47 2.35 2.78
CA LEU A 177 12.93 3.12 1.66
C LEU A 177 13.90 3.13 0.47
N ARG A 178 15.19 3.39 0.70
CA ARG A 178 16.22 3.35 -0.36
C ARG A 178 16.31 1.98 -1.03
N LYS A 179 16.27 0.90 -0.24
CA LYS A 179 16.21 -0.47 -0.78
C LYS A 179 14.95 -0.67 -1.62
N ALA A 180 13.78 -0.25 -1.14
CA ALA A 180 12.52 -0.37 -1.87
C ALA A 180 12.55 0.35 -3.22
N LEU A 181 13.20 1.52 -3.30
CA LEU A 181 13.35 2.25 -4.55
C LEU A 181 14.20 1.52 -5.60
N ILE A 182 15.17 0.70 -5.19
CA ILE A 182 15.90 -0.19 -6.12
C ILE A 182 14.93 -1.18 -6.76
N PHE A 183 14.06 -1.80 -5.97
CA PHE A 183 13.05 -2.72 -6.50
C PHE A 183 12.04 -2.01 -7.43
N VAL A 184 11.59 -0.81 -7.05
CA VAL A 184 10.69 0.01 -7.87
C VAL A 184 11.34 0.37 -9.20
N SER A 185 12.62 0.77 -9.19
CA SER A 185 13.37 1.06 -10.42
C SER A 185 13.42 -0.16 -11.34
N ARG A 186 13.66 -1.35 -10.78
CA ARG A 186 13.60 -2.64 -11.51
C ARG A 186 12.21 -3.06 -11.99
N CYS A 187 11.17 -2.34 -11.59
CA CYS A 187 9.80 -2.53 -12.11
C CYS A 187 9.43 -1.49 -13.16
N GLN A 188 10.33 -0.55 -13.49
CA GLN A 188 10.12 0.45 -14.52
C GLN A 188 10.65 -0.05 -15.87
N ASN A 189 9.94 0.30 -16.92
CA ASN A 189 10.32 0.10 -18.30
C ASN A 189 11.23 1.26 -18.76
N LEU A 190 12.36 1.40 -18.07
CA LEU A 190 13.32 2.48 -18.27
C LEU A 190 14.73 2.01 -17.87
N GLU A 191 15.65 2.00 -18.83
CA GLU A 191 17.07 1.70 -18.57
C GLU A 191 17.70 2.85 -17.77
N THR A 192 18.28 2.52 -16.62
CA THR A 192 19.02 3.45 -15.75
C THR A 192 20.13 2.68 -15.04
N GLU A 193 21.03 3.39 -14.37
CA GLU A 193 22.03 2.77 -13.48
C GLU A 193 21.42 1.97 -12.30
N HIS A 194 20.11 2.14 -12.05
CA HIS A 194 19.36 1.46 -10.99
C HIS A 194 18.41 0.36 -11.51
N ASN A 195 18.32 0.18 -12.82
CA ASN A 195 17.49 -0.85 -13.46
C ASN A 195 18.28 -1.65 -14.48
N ASP A 196 18.92 -2.70 -13.96
CA ASP A 196 19.75 -3.66 -14.68
C ASP A 196 18.96 -4.83 -15.30
N THR A 197 17.62 -4.76 -15.31
CA THR A 197 16.80 -5.86 -15.82
C THR A 197 16.81 -5.90 -17.34
N LYS A 198 16.75 -7.10 -17.93
CA LYS A 198 16.65 -7.28 -19.40
C LYS A 198 15.38 -6.67 -20.03
N TRP A 199 14.40 -6.28 -19.21
CA TRP A 199 13.10 -5.77 -19.65
C TRP A 199 13.14 -4.28 -19.95
N SER A 200 13.97 -3.53 -19.19
CA SER A 200 14.06 -2.06 -19.23
C SER A 200 14.34 -1.48 -20.62
N VAL A 201 15.08 -2.23 -21.46
CA VAL A 201 15.46 -1.83 -22.81
C VAL A 201 14.51 -2.32 -23.90
N LYS A 202 13.65 -3.32 -23.61
CA LYS A 202 12.77 -3.93 -24.63
C LYS A 202 11.47 -3.15 -24.86
N ASN A 203 11.00 -2.46 -23.82
CA ASN A 203 9.85 -1.57 -23.89
C ASN A 203 10.18 -0.26 -23.16
N PRO A 204 10.95 0.69 -23.73
CA PRO A 204 11.40 1.88 -23.01
C PRO A 204 10.30 2.96 -22.91
N ASP A 205 9.09 2.60 -22.50
CA ASP A 205 7.93 3.50 -22.39
C ASP A 205 7.90 4.32 -21.09
N GLY A 206 8.84 4.06 -20.17
CA GLY A 206 8.94 4.72 -18.87
C GLY A 206 7.87 4.31 -17.86
N GLY A 207 6.92 3.46 -18.25
CA GLY A 207 5.86 2.95 -17.40
C GLY A 207 6.35 1.86 -16.45
N PHE A 208 5.44 1.28 -15.68
CA PHE A 208 5.77 0.25 -14.70
C PHE A 208 5.02 -1.05 -14.97
N TYR A 209 5.67 -2.18 -14.70
CA TYR A 209 5.10 -3.52 -14.76
C TYR A 209 5.04 -4.18 -13.37
N TYR A 210 4.42 -5.35 -13.27
CA TYR A 210 4.11 -5.98 -11.99
C TYR A 210 5.35 -6.31 -11.16
N THR A 211 6.35 -6.94 -11.77
CA THR A 211 7.62 -7.27 -11.09
C THR A 211 8.69 -7.73 -12.08
N GLY A 212 9.95 -7.38 -11.81
CA GLY A 212 11.12 -7.90 -12.52
C GLY A 212 11.65 -9.21 -11.91
N ALA A 213 11.18 -9.58 -10.72
CA ALA A 213 11.62 -10.75 -9.98
C ALA A 213 11.09 -12.06 -10.57
N ALA A 214 11.83 -13.14 -10.33
CA ALA A 214 11.50 -14.51 -10.75
C ALA A 214 11.19 -14.66 -12.25
N GLY A 215 11.98 -14.00 -13.10
CA GLY A 215 11.79 -14.06 -14.54
C GLY A 215 10.78 -13.06 -15.08
N GLY A 216 10.30 -12.10 -14.27
CA GLY A 216 9.46 -11.01 -14.73
C GLY A 216 7.99 -11.39 -14.91
N SER A 217 7.10 -10.42 -14.75
CA SER A 217 5.68 -10.60 -15.06
C SER A 217 5.00 -9.25 -15.22
N SER A 218 4.01 -9.17 -16.11
CA SER A 218 3.01 -8.10 -16.13
C SER A 218 1.60 -8.67 -16.22
N GLN A 219 0.64 -7.99 -15.60
CA GLN A 219 -0.79 -8.28 -15.78
C GLN A 219 -1.36 -7.52 -16.99
N ALA A 220 -0.65 -6.52 -17.52
CA ALA A 220 -0.94 -5.95 -18.82
C ALA A 220 -0.42 -6.90 -19.91
N LYS A 221 -1.26 -7.21 -20.90
CA LYS A 221 -0.95 -8.17 -21.97
C LYS A 221 -0.84 -7.49 -23.31
N TRP A 222 0.11 -7.92 -24.13
CA TRP A 222 0.19 -7.48 -25.52
C TRP A 222 -1.03 -7.97 -26.31
N PRO A 223 -1.42 -7.25 -27.38
CA PRO A 223 -2.43 -7.75 -28.30
C PRO A 223 -1.92 -9.03 -29.00
N GLU A 224 -2.85 -9.76 -29.61
CA GLU A 224 -2.53 -10.97 -30.36
C GLU A 224 -1.43 -10.73 -31.41
N GLY A 225 -0.51 -11.68 -31.55
CA GLY A 225 0.64 -11.59 -32.47
C GLY A 225 1.87 -10.89 -31.90
N LYS A 226 1.82 -10.36 -30.66
CA LYS A 226 2.97 -9.78 -29.95
C LYS A 226 3.28 -10.56 -28.67
N SER A 227 4.57 -10.70 -28.35
CA SER A 227 5.03 -11.48 -27.19
C SER A 227 5.86 -10.63 -26.20
N GLU A 228 5.89 -11.05 -24.93
CA GLU A 228 6.76 -10.44 -23.91
C GLU A 228 8.25 -10.74 -24.21
N GLU A 229 8.54 -11.84 -24.91
CA GLU A 229 9.88 -12.21 -25.35
C GLU A 229 10.45 -11.19 -26.34
N GLU A 230 9.64 -10.74 -27.31
CA GLU A 230 10.04 -9.78 -28.33
C GLU A 230 9.97 -8.34 -27.82
N HIS A 231 8.87 -7.97 -27.19
CA HIS A 231 8.58 -6.58 -26.84
C HIS A 231 8.82 -6.23 -25.37
N GLY A 232 9.25 -7.18 -24.53
CA GLY A 232 9.39 -6.94 -23.09
C GLY A 232 8.05 -6.95 -22.34
N LEU A 233 8.12 -6.72 -21.03
CA LEU A 233 6.93 -6.68 -20.18
C LEU A 233 6.12 -5.42 -20.46
N ARG A 234 4.81 -5.54 -20.69
CA ARG A 234 3.95 -4.38 -20.96
C ARG A 234 3.72 -3.57 -19.68
N SER A 235 3.80 -2.25 -19.76
CA SER A 235 3.49 -1.33 -18.67
C SER A 235 1.98 -1.29 -18.38
N TYR A 236 1.62 -0.90 -17.15
CA TYR A 236 0.23 -0.62 -16.81
C TYR A 236 -0.25 0.70 -17.44
N GLY A 237 -1.44 0.69 -18.04
CA GLY A 237 -2.08 1.90 -18.58
C GLY A 237 -1.53 2.40 -19.93
N SER A 238 -0.52 1.73 -20.50
CA SER A 238 0.04 1.96 -21.84
C SER A 238 -0.80 1.29 -22.94
#